data_AF-A0A374TP32-F1
#
_entry.id   AF-A0A374TP32-F1
#
_cell.length_a   1.000
_cell.length_b   1.000
_cell.length_c   1.000
_cell.angle_alpha   90.00
_cell.angle_beta   90.00
_cell.angle_gamma   90.00
#
_symmetry.space_group_name_H-M   'P 1'
#
loop_
_entity.id
_entity.type
_entity.pdbx_description
1 polymer ?
#
loop_
_entity_poly.entity_id
_entity_poly.type
_entity_poly.pdbx_seq_one_letter_code
_entity_poly.pdbx_strand_id
1 'polypeptide(L)'
;MPTNDRRAIAGELRRKANDSLDGESLQRTLARITDAEDSSWRGVMHRLADLIDPPLTCNIMYDDNSFICEKCGGEWPNEIRFEYCPYCGVEIVND
;
A
#
# COMPACT_ATOMS: atom_id res chain seq x y z
N MET A 1 5.01 -1.31 -2.66
CA MET A 1 4.06 -1.97 -1.74
C MET A 1 2.79 -2.32 -2.50
N PRO A 2 2.52 -3.59 -2.84
CA PRO A 2 1.36 -4.00 -3.64
C PRO A 2 -0.02 -3.76 -2.95
N THR A 3 -1.14 -3.72 -3.69
CA THR A 3 -2.51 -3.33 -3.30
C THR A 3 -3.09 -4.42 -2.43
N ASN A 4 -2.70 -5.66 -2.74
CA ASN A 4 -2.99 -6.81 -1.93
C ASN A 4 -2.49 -6.59 -0.50
N ASP A 5 -1.36 -5.90 -0.29
CA ASP A 5 -0.90 -5.59 1.07
C ASP A 5 -1.81 -4.58 1.75
N ARG A 6 -2.17 -3.47 1.10
CA ARG A 6 -3.03 -2.45 1.75
C ARG A 6 -4.39 -2.98 2.16
N ARG A 7 -5.02 -3.77 1.29
CA ARG A 7 -6.33 -4.36 1.59
C ARG A 7 -6.21 -5.45 2.66
N ALA A 8 -5.14 -6.23 2.66
CA ALA A 8 -4.85 -7.20 3.71
C ALA A 8 -4.57 -6.52 5.06
N ILE A 9 -3.75 -5.47 5.08
CA ILE A 9 -3.45 -4.64 6.26
C ILE A 9 -4.73 -4.02 6.81
N ALA A 10 -5.56 -3.41 5.96
CA ALA A 10 -6.84 -2.87 6.40
C ALA A 10 -7.78 -3.97 6.94
N GLY A 11 -7.76 -5.17 6.35
CA GLY A 11 -8.48 -6.33 6.88
C GLY A 11 -7.98 -6.73 8.27
N GLU A 12 -6.67 -6.79 8.45
CA GLU A 12 -6.03 -7.15 9.72
C GLU A 12 -6.27 -6.11 10.81
N LEU A 13 -6.18 -4.82 10.49
CA LEU A 13 -6.54 -3.73 11.40
C LEU A 13 -8.00 -3.85 11.86
N ARG A 14 -8.94 -4.12 10.95
CA ARG A 14 -10.36 -4.33 11.32
C ARG A 14 -10.57 -5.58 12.17
N ARG A 15 -9.86 -6.67 11.90
CA ARG A 15 -9.90 -7.88 12.73
C ARG A 15 -9.39 -7.57 14.13
N LYS A 16 -8.22 -6.95 14.25
CA LYS A 16 -7.57 -6.70 15.53
C LYS A 16 -8.28 -5.65 16.38
N ALA A 17 -8.95 -4.68 15.75
CA ALA A 17 -9.82 -3.72 16.44
C ALA A 17 -11.04 -4.37 17.11
N ASN A 18 -11.52 -5.51 16.61
CA ASN A 18 -12.62 -6.27 17.21
C ASN A 18 -12.15 -7.35 18.21
N ASP A 19 -10.84 -7.50 18.34
CA ASP A 19 -10.18 -8.49 19.19
C ASP A 19 -9.36 -7.77 20.28
N SER A 20 -8.47 -8.47 20.96
CA SER A 20 -7.54 -7.90 21.93
C SER A 20 -6.18 -7.58 21.30
N LEU A 21 -5.40 -6.70 21.93
CA LEU A 21 -3.99 -6.47 21.57
C LEU A 21 -3.04 -7.60 22.04
N ASP A 22 -3.57 -8.66 22.64
CA ASP A 22 -2.82 -9.83 23.16
C ASP A 22 -1.69 -9.46 24.13
N GLY A 23 -1.88 -8.39 24.91
CA GLY A 23 -0.88 -7.87 25.84
C GLY A 23 0.23 -7.05 25.20
N GLU A 24 0.19 -6.80 23.88
CA GLU A 24 1.08 -5.85 23.22
C GLU A 24 0.63 -4.41 23.38
N SER A 25 1.58 -3.48 23.26
CA SER A 25 1.24 -2.07 23.08
C SER A 25 0.66 -1.83 21.69
N LEU A 26 -0.29 -0.89 21.60
CA LEU A 26 -0.89 -0.47 20.33
C LEU A 26 0.16 -0.15 19.26
N GLN A 27 1.27 0.48 19.65
CA GLN A 27 2.37 0.84 18.75
C GLN A 27 3.06 -0.39 18.15
N ARG A 28 3.36 -1.41 18.96
CA ARG A 28 3.98 -2.66 18.47
C ARG A 28 3.04 -3.42 17.55
N THR A 29 1.76 -3.50 17.92
CA THR A 29 0.75 -4.15 17.09
C THR A 29 0.56 -3.43 15.77
N LEU A 30 0.47 -2.09 15.78
CA LEU A 30 0.37 -1.29 14.55
C LEU A 30 1.60 -1.45 13.66
N ALA A 31 2.81 -1.38 14.24
CA ALA A 31 4.05 -1.57 13.50
C ALA A 31 4.08 -2.95 12.82
N ARG A 32 3.71 -4.02 13.53
CA ARG A 32 3.63 -5.37 12.97
C ARG A 32 2.59 -5.48 11.85
N ILE A 33 1.37 -4.99 12.08
CA ILE A 33 0.28 -5.13 11.10
C ILE A 33 0.57 -4.32 9.84
N THR A 34 1.11 -3.11 9.99
CA THR A 34 1.38 -2.21 8.86
C THR A 34 2.73 -2.46 8.19
N ASP A 35 3.54 -3.36 8.74
CA ASP A 35 4.93 -3.60 8.33
C ASP A 35 5.74 -2.29 8.34
N ALA A 36 5.69 -1.59 9.48
CA ALA A 36 6.50 -0.40 9.73
C ALA A 36 7.95 -0.82 10.07
N GLU A 37 8.91 0.01 9.68
CA GLU A 37 10.35 -0.24 9.90
C GLU A 37 10.71 -0.42 11.39
N ASP A 38 10.01 0.30 12.26
CA ASP A 38 10.15 0.17 13.70
C ASP A 38 8.82 0.39 14.43
N SER A 39 8.83 0.12 15.74
CA SER A 39 7.70 0.39 16.65
C SER A 39 7.75 1.78 17.29
N SER A 40 8.64 2.65 16.80
CA SER A 40 8.68 4.04 17.25
C SER A 40 7.42 4.75 16.79
N TRP A 41 6.97 5.71 17.59
CA TRP A 41 5.84 6.57 17.21
C TRP A 41 6.03 7.21 15.82
N ARG A 42 7.25 7.64 15.50
CA ARG A 42 7.55 8.29 14.21
C ARG A 42 7.45 7.30 13.05
N GLY A 43 8.05 6.12 13.18
CA GLY A 43 8.01 5.09 12.15
C GLY A 43 6.58 4.63 11.83
N VAL A 44 5.78 4.38 12.88
CA VAL A 44 4.37 3.99 12.73
C VAL A 44 3.55 5.10 12.06
N MET A 45 3.73 6.36 12.44
CA MET A 45 2.97 7.47 11.84
C MET A 45 3.34 7.72 10.38
N HIS A 46 4.63 7.65 10.03
CA HIS A 46 5.05 7.72 8.62
C HIS A 46 4.45 6.59 7.81
N ARG A 47 4.48 5.36 8.33
CA ARG A 47 3.91 4.21 7.64
C ARG A 47 2.40 4.35 7.44
N LEU A 48 1.67 4.83 8.44
CA LEU A 48 0.23 5.07 8.32
C LEU A 48 -0.05 6.16 7.27
N ALA A 49 0.73 7.23 7.21
CA ALA A 49 0.61 8.25 6.18
C ALA A 49 0.80 7.65 4.79
N ASP A 50 1.87 6.86 4.58
CA ASP A 50 2.13 6.18 3.31
C ASP A 50 1.05 5.18 2.92
N LEU A 51 0.27 4.64 3.87
CA LEU A 51 -0.85 3.75 3.62
C LEU A 51 -2.13 4.51 3.25
N ILE A 52 -2.39 5.63 3.92
CA ILE A 52 -3.54 6.51 3.67
C ILE A 52 -3.39 7.24 2.35
N ASP A 53 -2.20 7.79 2.10
CA ASP A 53 -1.87 8.58 0.93
C ASP A 53 -0.63 7.97 0.23
N PRO A 54 -0.84 7.08 -0.75
CA PRO A 54 0.27 6.51 -1.51
C PRO A 54 1.11 7.59 -2.20
N PRO A 55 2.45 7.50 -2.17
CA PRO A 55 3.26 8.24 -3.13
C PRO A 55 2.87 7.80 -4.55
N LEU A 56 2.68 8.79 -5.43
CA LEU A 56 2.27 8.74 -6.85
C LEU A 56 3.21 7.87 -7.70
N THR A 57 2.72 7.37 -8.83
CA THR A 57 3.52 6.61 -9.82
C THR A 57 3.28 7.15 -11.21
N CYS A 58 4.30 7.08 -12.07
CA CYS A 58 4.12 7.18 -13.51
C CYS A 58 3.82 5.79 -14.09
N ASN A 59 3.00 5.76 -15.14
CA ASN A 59 2.78 4.56 -15.94
C ASN A 59 3.83 4.49 -17.05
N ILE A 60 4.63 3.44 -17.09
CA ILE A 60 5.55 3.20 -18.20
C ILE A 60 4.81 2.37 -19.24
N MET A 61 4.74 2.87 -20.48
CA MET A 61 4.31 2.07 -21.65
C MET A 61 5.52 1.40 -22.26
N TYR A 62 5.48 0.08 -22.42
CA TYR A 62 6.45 -0.67 -23.24
C TYR A 62 5.86 -0.97 -24.63
N ASP A 63 6.73 -1.32 -25.58
CA ASP A 63 6.41 -1.65 -26.97
C ASP A 63 5.32 -2.76 -27.10
N ASP A 64 5.10 -3.55 -26.03
CA ASP A 64 4.16 -4.66 -25.96
C ASP A 64 2.76 -4.30 -25.43
N ASN A 65 2.30 -3.05 -25.60
CA ASN A 65 0.93 -2.64 -25.26
C ASN A 65 0.53 -2.85 -23.78
N SER A 66 1.50 -2.85 -22.85
CA SER A 66 1.24 -2.95 -21.41
C SER A 66 1.67 -1.70 -20.66
N PHE A 67 0.93 -1.39 -19.60
CA PHE A 67 1.33 -0.41 -18.59
C PHE A 67 2.02 -1.13 -17.44
N ILE A 68 3.15 -0.59 -17.01
CA ILE A 68 3.85 -1.04 -15.82
C ILE A 68 3.86 0.08 -14.77
N CYS A 69 3.40 -0.25 -13.57
CA CYS A 69 3.54 0.63 -12.42
C CYS A 69 4.99 0.67 -11.95
N GLU A 70 5.63 1.84 -12.01
CA GLU A 70 7.00 2.05 -11.56
C GLU A 70 7.20 1.69 -10.07
N LYS A 71 6.18 1.90 -9.23
CA LYS A 71 6.27 1.66 -7.78
C LYS A 71 6.24 0.18 -7.38
N CYS A 72 5.48 -0.66 -8.07
CA CYS A 72 5.30 -2.07 -7.66
C CYS A 72 5.63 -3.09 -8.74
N GLY A 73 5.96 -2.65 -9.95
CA GLY A 73 6.20 -3.54 -11.11
C GLY A 73 4.95 -4.29 -11.58
N GLY A 74 3.76 -3.89 -11.13
CA GLY A 74 2.50 -4.50 -11.57
C GLY A 74 2.23 -4.12 -13.02
N GLU A 75 1.87 -5.11 -13.83
CA GLU A 75 1.67 -4.96 -15.26
C GLU A 75 0.19 -5.20 -15.63
N TRP A 76 -0.37 -4.35 -16.49
CA TRP A 76 -1.73 -4.54 -17.01
C TRP A 76 -1.86 -4.09 -18.48
N PRO A 77 -2.87 -4.60 -19.22
CA PRO A 77 -3.08 -4.21 -20.62
C PRO A 77 -3.36 -2.71 -20.77
N ASN A 78 -2.80 -2.08 -21.81
CA ASN A 78 -2.98 -0.65 -22.04
C ASN A 78 -4.40 -0.22 -22.44
N GLU A 79 -5.23 -1.19 -22.83
CA GLU A 79 -6.63 -1.00 -23.16
C GLU A 79 -7.45 -0.60 -21.92
N ILE A 80 -6.96 -0.90 -20.72
CA ILE A 80 -7.61 -0.60 -19.45
C ILE A 80 -6.82 0.49 -18.73
N ARG A 81 -7.39 1.70 -18.69
CA ARG A 81 -6.83 2.82 -17.92
C ARG A 81 -7.39 2.81 -16.51
N PHE A 82 -6.50 2.91 -15.54
CA PHE A 82 -6.85 3.13 -14.14
C PHE A 82 -6.32 4.49 -13.69
N GLU A 83 -7.08 5.17 -12.83
CA GLU A 83 -6.61 6.35 -12.08
C GLU A 83 -5.66 5.93 -10.94
N TYR A 84 -5.78 4.68 -10.48
CA TYR A 84 -4.94 4.09 -9.45
C TYR A 84 -4.41 2.74 -9.91
N CYS A 85 -3.14 2.44 -9.66
CA CYS A 85 -2.58 1.12 -9.97
C CYS A 85 -3.43 0.02 -9.30
N PRO A 86 -3.98 -0.95 -10.05
CA PRO A 86 -4.79 -2.02 -9.47
C PRO A 86 -3.98 -2.93 -8.55
N TYR A 87 -2.65 -2.92 -8.70
CA TYR A 87 -1.68 -3.73 -7.95
C TYR A 87 -0.95 -3.02 -6.83
N CYS A 88 -1.02 -1.69 -6.64
CA CYS A 88 -0.53 -1.02 -5.41
C CYS A 88 -1.38 0.14 -4.90
N GLY A 89 -2.39 0.57 -5.65
CA GLY A 89 -3.36 1.57 -5.24
C GLY A 89 -2.76 2.97 -5.19
N VAL A 90 -1.55 3.11 -5.75
CA VAL A 90 -0.94 4.39 -6.01
C VAL A 90 -1.68 5.11 -7.12
N GLU A 91 -1.90 6.40 -6.94
CA GLU A 91 -2.45 7.25 -7.99
C GLU A 91 -1.45 7.37 -9.14
N ILE A 92 -1.98 7.22 -10.34
CA ILE A 92 -1.22 7.31 -11.58
C ILE A 92 -1.24 8.77 -12.03
N VAL A 93 -0.06 9.39 -12.04
CA VAL A 93 0.15 10.67 -12.70
C VAL A 93 0.53 10.39 -14.15
N ASN A 94 -0.27 10.93 -15.06
CA ASN A 94 0.08 11.03 -16.47
C ASN A 94 0.80 12.37 -16.62
N ASP A 95 2.12 12.35 -16.70
CA ASP A 95 2.92 13.49 -17.14
C ASP A 95 2.98 13.53 -18.68
#